data_AF-A0AAV9LHI8-F1
#
_entry.id   AF-A0AAV9LHI8-F1
#
_cell.length_a   1.000
_cell.length_b   1.000
_cell.length_c   1.000
_cell.angle_alpha   90.00
_cell.angle_beta   90.00
_cell.angle_gamma   90.00
#
_symmetry.space_group_name_H-M   'P 1'
#
loop_
_entity.id
_entity.type
_entity.pdbx_description
1 polymer ?
#
loop_
_entity_poly.entity_id
_entity_poly.type
_entity_poly.pdbx_seq_one_letter_code
_entity_poly.pdbx_strand_id
1 'polypeptide(L)'
;MEKNQCELRSLVLWNRSIHKFISIPTPSIKPQSPHMFVLEFGADLHETDDYKLVRLVYHMNILFGYNGPFEIEIYSINSGVWRRVVGVEIKHCMVRE
;
A
#
# COMPACT_ATOMS: atom_id res chain seq x y z
N MET A 1 -14.55 -16.54 -18.60
CA MET A 1 -14.64 -15.36 -17.71
C MET A 1 -13.36 -15.31 -16.92
N GLU A 2 -12.40 -14.55 -17.43
CA GLU A 2 -11.06 -14.42 -16.90
C GLU A 2 -11.15 -13.61 -15.61
N LYS A 3 -10.97 -14.29 -14.46
CA LYS A 3 -10.84 -13.61 -13.18
C LYS A 3 -9.50 -12.89 -13.22
N ASN A 4 -9.53 -11.60 -13.55
CA ASN A 4 -8.41 -10.70 -13.34
C ASN A 4 -8.20 -10.51 -11.83
N GLN A 5 -7.69 -11.56 -11.18
CA GLN A 5 -6.91 -11.39 -9.97
C GLN A 5 -5.67 -10.65 -10.41
N CYS A 6 -5.56 -9.37 -10.04
CA CYS A 6 -4.26 -8.74 -9.89
C CYS A 6 -3.53 -9.49 -8.76
N GLU A 7 -3.03 -10.69 -9.05
CA GLU A 7 -1.87 -11.21 -8.35
C GLU A 7 -0.84 -10.10 -8.46
N LEU A 8 -0.44 -9.53 -7.33
CA LEU A 8 0.63 -8.54 -7.30
C LEU A 8 1.87 -9.23 -7.88
N ARG A 9 2.10 -8.99 -9.18
CA ARG A 9 3.41 -9.13 -9.81
C ARG A 9 4.38 -8.43 -8.86
N SER A 10 5.49 -9.11 -8.56
CA SER A 10 6.53 -8.63 -7.63
C SER A 10 6.69 -7.10 -7.71
N LEU A 11 6.39 -6.40 -6.60
CA LEU A 11 6.56 -4.96 -6.53
C LEU A 11 8.04 -4.67 -6.33
N VAL A 12 8.61 -3.78 -7.14
CA VAL A 12 10.02 -3.39 -7.03
C VAL A 12 10.10 -1.92 -6.67
N LEU A 13 10.79 -1.63 -5.58
CA LEU A 13 11.20 -0.28 -5.25
C LEU A 13 12.55 -0.02 -5.92
N TRP A 14 12.56 0.86 -6.92
CA TRP A 14 13.76 1.19 -7.68
C TRP A 14 14.20 2.63 -7.43
N ASN A 15 15.44 2.80 -6.98
CA ASN A 15 16.10 4.09 -6.94
C ASN A 15 17.09 4.19 -8.11
N ARG A 16 16.66 4.86 -9.18
CA ARG A 16 17.46 5.04 -10.40
C ARG A 16 18.76 5.81 -10.17
N SER A 17 18.76 6.78 -9.26
CA SER A 17 19.91 7.67 -8.99
C SER A 17 21.13 6.89 -8.50
N ILE A 18 20.89 5.84 -7.71
CA ILE A 18 21.96 5.00 -7.14
C ILE A 18 22.03 3.61 -7.79
N HIS A 19 21.27 3.37 -8.86
CA HIS A 19 21.19 2.09 -9.57
C HIS A 19 20.85 0.88 -8.68
N LYS A 20 20.10 1.09 -7.59
CA LYS A 20 19.68 0.01 -6.68
C LYS A 20 18.18 -0.21 -6.74
N PHE A 21 17.76 -1.46 -6.59
CA PHE A 21 16.38 -1.82 -6.43
C PHE A 21 16.21 -2.85 -5.32
N ILE A 22 15.02 -2.89 -4.73
CA ILE A 22 14.63 -3.87 -3.72
C ILE A 22 13.31 -4.48 -4.16
N SER A 23 13.24 -5.81 -4.13
CA SER A 23 11.98 -6.52 -4.34
C SER A 23 11.20 -6.49 -3.04
N ILE A 24 10.00 -5.92 -3.08
CA ILE A 24 9.13 -5.80 -1.92
C ILE A 24 8.35 -7.11 -1.78
N PRO A 25 8.33 -7.73 -0.58
CA PRO A 25 7.57 -8.94 -0.35
C PRO A 25 6.08 -8.68 -0.53
N THR A 26 5.31 -9.74 -0.75
CA THR A 26 3.86 -9.65 -0.89
C THR A 26 3.24 -8.93 0.31
N PRO A 27 2.35 -7.95 0.10
CA PRO A 27 1.72 -7.23 1.20
C PRO A 27 0.90 -8.14 2.12
N SER A 28 0.74 -7.71 3.37
CA SER A 28 0.04 -8.48 4.41
C SER A 28 -1.48 -8.43 4.25
N ILE A 29 -2.02 -7.38 3.65
CA ILE A 29 -3.45 -7.26 3.34
C ILE A 29 -3.72 -7.90 1.98
N LYS A 30 -4.52 -8.97 1.99
CA LYS A 30 -4.98 -9.70 0.81
C LYS A 30 -6.50 -9.53 0.66
N PRO A 31 -6.97 -8.54 -0.11
CA PRO A 31 -8.40 -8.28 -0.25
C PRO A 31 -9.09 -9.44 -0.97
N GLN A 32 -10.26 -9.83 -0.47
CA GLN A 32 -11.06 -10.91 -1.07
C GLN A 32 -12.10 -10.38 -2.06
N SER A 33 -12.37 -9.08 -2.04
CA SER A 33 -13.30 -8.37 -2.91
C SER A 33 -12.54 -7.52 -3.96
N PRO A 34 -13.23 -7.03 -5.01
CA PRO A 34 -12.68 -6.01 -5.88
C PRO A 34 -12.19 -4.82 -5.05
N HIS A 35 -10.95 -4.42 -5.31
CA HIS A 35 -10.27 -3.38 -4.55
C HIS A 35 -9.40 -2.53 -5.46
N MET A 36 -9.14 -1.31 -5.02
CA MET A 36 -8.10 -0.44 -5.54
C MET A 36 -7.06 -0.23 -4.45
N PHE A 37 -5.84 0.11 -4.82
CA PHE A 37 -4.85 0.51 -3.83
C PHE A 37 -4.00 1.66 -4.35
N VAL A 38 -3.52 2.47 -3.41
CA VAL A 38 -2.55 3.55 -3.66
C VAL A 38 -1.27 3.17 -2.93
N LEU A 39 -0.13 3.46 -3.57
CA LEU A 39 1.20 3.32 -2.98
C LEU A 39 1.80 4.71 -2.81
N GLU A 40 2.30 5.00 -1.62
CA GLU A 40 2.95 6.26 -1.29
C GLU A 40 4.29 6.01 -0.63
N PHE A 41 5.17 7.01 -0.68
CA PHE A 41 6.48 6.98 -0.06
C PHE A 41 6.53 7.89 1.16
N GLY A 42 7.06 7.35 2.24
CA GLY A 42 7.40 8.10 3.45
C GLY A 42 8.87 7.87 3.81
N ALA A 43 9.44 8.79 4.60
CA ALA A 43 10.76 8.63 5.15
C ALA A 43 10.76 9.09 6.61
N ASP A 44 11.29 8.25 7.49
CA ASP A 44 11.55 8.57 8.88
C ASP A 44 13.04 8.82 9.05
N LEU A 45 13.49 9.95 8.51
CA LEU A 45 14.92 10.32 8.46
C LEU A 45 15.46 10.79 9.82
N HIS A 46 14.59 11.20 10.74
CA HIS A 46 15.00 11.79 12.01
C HIS A 46 15.30 10.72 13.08
N GLU A 47 14.49 9.65 13.15
CA GLU A 47 14.66 8.63 14.19
C GLU A 47 15.40 7.39 13.68
N THR A 48 15.10 6.94 12.46
CA THR A 48 15.51 5.60 12.01
C THR A 48 16.22 5.54 10.67
N ASP A 49 16.34 6.67 9.95
CA ASP A 49 16.81 6.75 8.55
C ASP A 49 16.13 5.69 7.67
N ASP A 50 14.83 5.46 7.92
CA ASP A 50 14.07 4.38 7.29
C ASP A 50 13.11 4.95 6.25
N TYR A 51 13.26 4.47 5.03
CA TYR A 51 12.27 4.70 3.98
C TYR A 51 11.14 3.70 4.15
N LYS A 52 9.92 4.21 4.03
CA LYS A 52 8.70 3.44 4.22
C LYS A 52 7.84 3.54 2.97
N LEU A 53 7.20 2.44 2.63
CA LEU A 53 6.19 2.40 1.57
C LEU A 53 4.83 2.20 2.24
N VAL A 54 3.94 3.16 2.05
CA VAL A 54 2.58 3.12 2.58
C VAL A 54 1.66 2.56 1.49
N ARG A 55 0.82 1.60 1.86
CA ARG A 55 -0.20 1.04 0.97
C ARG A 55 -1.58 1.27 1.58
N LEU A 56 -2.43 1.99 0.85
CA LEU A 56 -3.83 2.20 1.18
C LEU A 56 -4.67 1.27 0.32
N VAL A 57 -5.57 0.51 0.93
CA VAL A 57 -6.41 -0.49 0.25
C VAL A 57 -7.87 -0.10 0.36
N TYR A 58 -8.45 0.31 -0.77
CA TYR A 58 -9.85 0.69 -0.90
C TYR A 58 -10.67 -0.50 -1.34
N HIS A 59 -11.59 -0.94 -0.48
CA HIS A 59 -12.52 -2.01 -0.80
C HIS A 59 -13.74 -1.46 -1.54
N MET A 60 -14.12 -2.12 -2.63
CA MET A 60 -15.37 -1.77 -3.31
C MET A 60 -16.56 -2.22 -2.45
N ASN A 61 -17.36 -1.25 -2.01
CA ASN A 61 -18.66 -1.51 -1.41
C ASN A 61 -19.77 -1.25 -2.45
N ILE A 62 -20.73 -2.16 -2.55
CA ILE A 62 -21.83 -2.05 -3.52
C ILE A 62 -22.67 -0.78 -3.31
N LEU A 63 -22.83 -0.34 -2.05
CA LEU A 63 -23.65 0.81 -1.68
C LEU A 63 -22.88 2.14 -1.74
N PHE A 64 -21.57 2.12 -1.47
CA PHE A 64 -20.76 3.33 -1.28
C PHE A 64 -19.61 3.48 -2.28
N GLY A 65 -19.47 2.54 -3.23
CA GLY A 65 -18.29 2.46 -4.09
C GLY A 65 -17.02 2.30 -3.26
N TYR A 66 -15.98 3.07 -3.59
CA TYR A 66 -14.70 3.05 -2.86
C TYR A 66 -14.65 4.02 -1.67
N ASN A 67 -15.76 4.69 -1.32
CA ASN A 67 -15.81 5.68 -0.22
C ASN A 67 -15.94 5.04 1.18
N GLY A 68 -15.76 3.73 1.29
CA GLY A 68 -15.81 3.01 2.56
C GLY A 68 -14.53 3.16 3.39
N PRO A 69 -14.49 2.53 4.58
CA PRO A 69 -13.24 2.39 5.33
C PRO A 69 -12.19 1.66 4.47
N PHE A 70 -10.97 2.16 4.50
CA PHE A 70 -9.82 1.58 3.81
C PHE A 70 -8.86 1.00 4.85
N GLU A 71 -8.10 -0.02 4.44
CA GLU A 71 -7.04 -0.58 5.28
C GLU A 71 -5.70 0.04 4.90
N ILE A 72 -4.81 0.15 5.88
CA ILE A 72 -3.48 0.72 5.69
C ILE A 72 -2.44 -0.28 6.19
N GLU A 73 -1.40 -0.47 5.39
CA GLU A 73 -0.18 -1.14 5.82
C GLU A 73 1.06 -0.38 5.37
N ILE A 74 2.11 -0.48 6.18
CA ILE A 74 3.38 0.20 5.97
C ILE A 74 4.47 -0.85 5.88
N TYR A 75 5.22 -0.83 4.79
CA TYR A 75 6.46 -1.56 4.64
C TYR A 75 7.62 -0.68 5.09
N SER A 76 8.50 -1.22 5.93
CA SER A 76 9.76 -0.57 6.31
C SER A 76 10.91 -1.25 5.59
N ILE A 77 11.77 -0.47 4.92
CA ILE A 77 12.93 -1.03 4.23
C ILE A 77 13.89 -1.66 5.23
N ASN A 78 14.17 -0.98 6.34
CA ASN A 78 15.13 -1.45 7.34
C ASN A 78 14.71 -2.78 7.97
N SER A 79 13.42 -2.96 8.24
CA SER A 79 12.92 -4.22 8.81
C SER A 79 12.55 -5.28 7.76
N GLY A 80 12.29 -4.89 6.51
CA GLY A 80 11.85 -5.79 5.45
C GLY A 80 10.44 -6.35 5.67
N VAL A 81 9.60 -5.69 6.49
CA VAL A 81 8.31 -6.23 6.94
C VAL A 81 7.17 -5.25 6.73
N TRP A 82 6.02 -5.77 6.29
CA TRP A 82 4.73 -5.08 6.27
C TRP A 82 4.06 -5.08 7.65
N ARG A 83 3.55 -3.93 8.08
CA ARG A 83 2.79 -3.79 9.32
C ARG A 83 1.48 -3.07 9.05
N ARG A 84 0.37 -3.64 9.54
CA ARG A 84 -0.94 -2.99 9.46
C ARG A 84 -1.03 -1.85 10.47
N VAL A 85 -1.67 -0.77 10.06
CA VAL A 85 -2.00 0.35 10.93
C VAL A 85 -3.44 0.17 11.40
N VAL A 86 -3.65 0.28 12.72
CA VAL A 86 -4.96 0.14 13.35
C VAL A 86 -5.24 1.36 14.22
N GLY A 87 -6.51 1.74 14.34
CA GLY A 87 -6.94 2.81 15.26
C GLY A 87 -6.56 4.24 14.83
N VAL A 88 -6.12 4.44 13.59
CA VAL A 88 -5.84 5.79 13.05
C VAL A 88 -7.01 6.21 12.17
N GLU A 89 -7.67 7.30 12.53
CA GLU A 89 -8.67 7.94 11.68
C GLU A 89 -7.95 8.80 10.64
N ILE A 90 -7.73 8.26 9.44
CA ILE A 90 -7.16 9.02 8.33
C ILE A 90 -8.27 9.60 7.47
N LYS A 91 -8.37 10.93 7.49
CA LYS A 91 -9.19 11.67 6.54
C LYS A 91 -8.50 11.62 5.18
N HIS A 92 -9.16 11.02 4.20
CA HIS A 92 -8.72 11.02 2.81
C HIS A 92 -9.84 11.63 1.96
N CYS A 93 -9.46 12.40 0.95
CA CYS A 93 -10.39 12.88 -0.07
C CYS A 93 -10.05 12.16 -1.37
N MET A 94 -10.94 11.29 -1.84
CA MET A 94 -10.87 10.84 -3.22
C MET A 94 -11.50 11.90 -4.10
N VAL A 95 -10.69 12.49 -5.00
CA VAL A 95 -11.23 13.33 -6.07
C VAL A 95 -11.91 12.38 -7.06
N ARG A 96 -13.21 12.55 -7.25
CA ARG A 96 -13.96 11.86 -8.29
C ARG A 96 -13.71 12.59 -9.61
N GLU A 97 -13.16 11.89 -10.59
CA GLU A 97 -13.08 12.36 -11.99
C GLU A 97 -14.47 12.43 -12.63
#